data_AF-Q253T8-F1
#
_entry.id   AF-Q253T8-F1
#
_cell.length_a   1.000
_cell.length_b   1.000
_cell.length_c   1.000
_cell.angle_alpha   90.00
_cell.angle_beta   90.00
_cell.angle_gamma   90.00
#
_symmetry.space_group_name_H-M   'P 1'
#
loop_
_entity.id
_entity.type
_entity.pdbx_description
1 polymer ?
#
loop_
_entity_poly.entity_id
_entity_poly.type
_entity_poly.pdbx_seq_one_letter_code
_entity_poly.pdbx_strand_id
1 'polypeptide(L)'
;MSLLSFSPHTNILLNTAKIGVDLCCFKTKTSRVVWEIAILGVSFLLGGALAVASGQSFAFSFPLLIAGAVFLVLSAIILIALKWPRSISSPEFLELTLPGVSSRLRSAFALDQVFPLSNKINNDAAYVLIRSKKTDLQLCFYKGHPLNDPLLKKKESAILLCTNSDRKYNDVIHRSLAVIGRIEKDCWNAIVKPDSMKFPPGSIAHGPWVNKSKETAPVSHLIFINPPTIETLIHTRKPHYKTVTFQDFNHKKAFKNIVNAYLKCFRACRENHITSLQLEFLGLNDIGSHQEEYEIWYSLCSLALLEAIHIEEQNEDKTLKQITVNHQKEFPLLSVLQKAYNEKM
;
A
#
# COMPACT_ATOMS: atom_id res chain seq x y z
N MET A 1 23.33 -6.70 -58.72
CA MET A 1 22.83 -5.48 -58.04
C MET A 1 21.55 -5.84 -57.33
N SER A 2 21.36 -5.37 -56.09
CA SER A 2 20.27 -5.68 -55.13
C SER A 2 20.13 -7.15 -54.69
N LEU A 3 20.95 -7.57 -53.72
CA LEU A 3 20.58 -8.63 -52.77
C LEU A 3 19.81 -7.97 -51.63
N LEU A 4 18.48 -8.08 -51.69
CA LEU A 4 17.59 -7.78 -50.58
C LEU A 4 17.46 -9.01 -49.68
N SER A 5 17.44 -8.67 -48.40
CA SER A 5 17.52 -9.48 -47.20
C SER A 5 16.25 -10.22 -46.84
N PHE A 6 16.45 -11.42 -46.26
CA PHE A 6 15.77 -11.99 -45.09
C PHE A 6 14.23 -12.03 -45.04
N SER A 7 13.71 -13.25 -45.09
CA SER A 7 12.78 -13.77 -44.09
C SER A 7 13.21 -15.20 -43.75
N PRO A 8 13.24 -15.57 -42.47
CA PRO A 8 12.19 -16.47 -42.04
C PRO A 8 11.50 -15.96 -40.77
N HIS A 9 10.18 -16.06 -40.81
CA HIS A 9 9.31 -15.99 -39.65
C HIS A 9 9.68 -17.04 -38.60
N THR A 10 9.17 -16.77 -37.39
CA THR A 10 8.97 -17.69 -36.26
C THR A 10 10.21 -18.09 -35.48
N ASN A 11 10.54 -17.29 -34.47
CA ASN A 11 10.71 -17.73 -33.08
C ASN A 11 11.15 -16.53 -32.23
N ILE A 12 10.23 -15.91 -31.49
CA ILE A 12 10.39 -15.19 -30.20
C ILE A 12 8.96 -14.82 -29.77
N LEU A 13 8.23 -15.79 -29.22
CA LEU A 13 6.91 -15.55 -28.62
C LEU A 13 6.61 -16.53 -27.48
N LEU A 14 7.64 -16.97 -26.74
CA LEU A 14 7.49 -18.07 -25.79
C LEU A 14 8.09 -17.88 -24.39
N ASN A 15 8.65 -16.72 -24.03
CA ASN A 15 9.24 -16.54 -22.69
C ASN A 15 8.59 -15.50 -21.77
N THR A 16 7.55 -14.79 -22.20
CA THR A 16 6.75 -13.91 -21.31
C THR A 16 5.44 -14.55 -20.84
N ALA A 17 5.03 -15.68 -21.42
CA ALA A 17 3.85 -16.42 -20.99
C ALA A 17 4.09 -17.28 -19.73
N LYS A 18 5.34 -17.67 -19.42
CA LYS A 18 5.61 -18.65 -18.35
C LYS A 18 5.47 -18.08 -16.93
N ILE A 19 5.83 -16.81 -16.71
CA ILE A 19 5.84 -16.22 -15.35
C ILE A 19 4.45 -15.67 -14.95
N GLY A 20 3.67 -15.16 -15.92
CA GLY A 20 2.24 -14.82 -15.73
C GLY A 20 1.35 -16.06 -15.56
N VAL A 21 1.74 -17.19 -16.17
CA VAL A 21 1.06 -18.48 -15.96
C VAL A 21 1.39 -19.07 -14.60
N ASP A 22 2.58 -18.88 -14.02
CA ASP A 22 2.95 -19.54 -12.75
C ASP A 22 2.36 -18.90 -11.48
N LEU A 23 2.21 -17.57 -11.41
CA LEU A 23 1.52 -16.91 -10.28
C LEU A 23 0.00 -16.96 -10.40
N CYS A 24 -0.53 -16.86 -11.63
CA CYS A 24 -1.93 -17.19 -11.89
C CYS A 24 -2.15 -18.66 -11.54
N CYS A 25 -1.28 -19.58 -11.99
CA CYS A 25 -1.30 -20.99 -11.60
C CYS A 25 -1.27 -21.15 -10.10
N PHE A 26 -0.46 -20.45 -9.32
CA PHE A 26 -0.36 -20.73 -7.88
C PHE A 26 -1.62 -20.28 -7.13
N LYS A 27 -2.18 -19.12 -7.48
CA LYS A 27 -3.42 -18.58 -6.88
C LYS A 27 -4.67 -19.32 -7.40
N THR A 28 -4.69 -19.70 -8.68
CA THR A 28 -5.72 -20.58 -9.23
C THR A 28 -5.54 -22.02 -8.77
N LYS A 29 -4.32 -22.53 -8.55
CA LYS A 29 -4.06 -23.90 -8.05
C LYS A 29 -4.44 -24.01 -6.58
N THR A 30 -4.08 -23.06 -5.71
CA THR A 30 -4.53 -23.08 -4.31
C THR A 30 -6.03 -22.87 -4.19
N SER A 31 -6.63 -21.95 -4.97
CA SER A 31 -8.09 -21.80 -5.02
C SER A 31 -8.78 -23.03 -5.61
N ARG A 32 -8.20 -23.67 -6.63
CA ARG A 32 -8.71 -24.89 -7.27
C ARG A 32 -8.57 -26.10 -6.37
N VAL A 33 -7.46 -26.25 -5.65
CA VAL A 33 -7.24 -27.32 -4.67
C VAL A 33 -8.25 -27.19 -3.53
N VAL A 34 -8.49 -25.98 -3.00
CA VAL A 34 -9.54 -25.76 -1.98
C VAL A 34 -10.94 -26.06 -2.54
N TRP A 35 -11.22 -25.67 -3.79
CA TRP A 35 -12.47 -26.02 -4.47
C TRP A 35 -12.62 -27.53 -4.71
N GLU A 36 -11.56 -28.22 -5.11
CA GLU A 36 -11.54 -29.67 -5.35
C GLU A 36 -11.72 -30.43 -4.03
N ILE A 37 -11.10 -29.99 -2.93
CA ILE A 37 -11.32 -30.54 -1.57
C ILE A 37 -12.77 -30.31 -1.13
N ALA A 38 -13.34 -29.13 -1.39
CA ALA A 38 -14.74 -28.85 -1.06
C ALA A 38 -15.72 -29.70 -1.89
N ILE A 39 -15.47 -29.87 -3.20
CA ILE A 39 -16.27 -30.73 -4.10
C ILE A 39 -16.20 -32.19 -3.64
N LEU A 40 -15.01 -32.68 -3.28
CA LEU A 40 -14.84 -34.02 -2.69
C LEU A 40 -15.63 -34.15 -1.40
N GLY A 41 -15.57 -33.14 -0.51
CA GLY A 41 -16.35 -33.10 0.73
C GLY A 41 -17.86 -33.21 0.50
N VAL A 42 -18.41 -32.43 -0.44
CA VAL A 42 -19.82 -32.48 -0.82
C VAL A 42 -20.19 -33.82 -1.46
N SER A 43 -19.32 -34.39 -2.30
CA SER A 43 -19.54 -35.68 -2.94
C SER A 43 -19.59 -36.83 -1.93
N PHE A 44 -18.72 -36.80 -0.91
CA PHE A 44 -18.75 -37.77 0.18
C PHE A 44 -20.00 -37.64 1.06
N LEU A 45 -20.46 -36.41 1.34
CA LEU A 45 -21.70 -36.19 2.08
C LEU A 45 -22.93 -36.71 1.31
N LEU A 46 -23.01 -36.43 0.01
CA LEU A 46 -24.07 -36.92 -0.87
C LEU A 46 -24.04 -38.45 -0.98
N GLY A 47 -22.86 -39.05 -1.17
CA GLY A 47 -22.68 -40.49 -1.21
C GLY A 47 -23.09 -41.18 0.10
N GLY A 48 -22.69 -40.61 1.24
CA GLY A 48 -23.11 -41.07 2.56
C GLY A 48 -24.62 -40.97 2.77
N ALA A 49 -25.24 -39.85 2.40
CA ALA A 49 -26.69 -39.64 2.51
C ALA A 49 -27.49 -40.60 1.61
N LEU A 50 -27.02 -40.83 0.38
CA LEU A 50 -27.61 -41.80 -0.54
C LEU A 50 -27.46 -43.24 -0.04
N ALA A 51 -26.34 -43.58 0.59
CA ALA A 51 -26.14 -44.88 1.21
C ALA A 51 -27.09 -45.12 2.40
N VAL A 52 -27.34 -44.09 3.23
CA VAL A 52 -28.37 -44.15 4.28
C VAL A 52 -29.77 -44.32 3.66
N ALA A 53 -30.11 -43.52 2.66
CA ALA A 53 -31.44 -43.53 2.03
C ALA A 53 -31.75 -44.84 1.29
N SER A 54 -30.72 -45.53 0.78
CA SER A 54 -30.83 -46.84 0.13
C SER A 54 -30.77 -48.02 1.10
N GLY A 55 -30.73 -47.77 2.42
CA GLY A 55 -30.75 -48.81 3.45
C GLY A 55 -29.44 -49.60 3.57
N GLN A 56 -28.33 -49.06 3.06
CA GLN A 56 -27.02 -49.70 3.21
C GLN A 56 -26.53 -49.63 4.66
N SER A 57 -25.67 -50.57 5.05
CA SER A 57 -25.14 -50.68 6.41
C SER A 57 -24.49 -49.37 6.86
N PHE A 58 -24.78 -48.97 8.11
CA PHE A 58 -24.18 -47.83 8.79
C PHE A 58 -22.64 -47.87 8.76
N ALA A 59 -22.04 -49.05 8.63
CA ALA A 59 -20.61 -49.23 8.51
C ALA A 59 -19.99 -48.54 7.28
N PHE A 60 -20.76 -48.29 6.21
CA PHE A 60 -20.29 -47.62 4.99
C PHE A 60 -20.75 -46.17 4.91
N SER A 61 -21.98 -45.87 5.32
CA SER A 61 -22.54 -44.51 5.23
C SER A 61 -21.92 -43.55 6.24
N PHE A 62 -21.62 -44.01 7.46
CA PHE A 62 -21.11 -43.16 8.53
C PHE A 62 -19.67 -42.67 8.27
N PRO A 63 -18.72 -43.50 7.81
CA PRO A 63 -17.38 -43.02 7.45
C PRO A 63 -17.38 -42.00 6.30
N LEU A 64 -18.27 -42.17 5.31
CA LEU A 64 -18.41 -41.23 4.19
C LEU A 64 -18.91 -39.86 4.67
N LEU A 65 -19.90 -39.84 5.58
CA LEU A 65 -20.40 -38.60 6.15
C LEU A 65 -19.34 -37.88 7.00
N ILE A 66 -18.57 -38.63 7.81
CA ILE A 66 -17.47 -38.07 8.61
C ILE A 66 -16.38 -37.51 7.71
N ALA A 67 -15.93 -38.26 6.70
CA ALA A 67 -14.90 -37.81 5.77
C ALA A 67 -15.34 -36.53 5.04
N GLY A 68 -16.60 -36.49 4.57
CA GLY A 68 -17.18 -35.31 3.94
C GLY A 68 -17.19 -34.08 4.85
N ALA A 69 -17.59 -34.24 6.11
CA ALA A 69 -17.57 -33.16 7.11
C ALA A 69 -16.14 -32.67 7.39
N VAL A 70 -15.16 -33.58 7.53
CA VAL A 70 -13.75 -33.23 7.76
C VAL A 70 -13.17 -32.43 6.60
N PHE A 71 -13.43 -32.82 5.34
CA PHE A 71 -12.95 -32.08 4.17
C PHE A 71 -13.55 -30.66 4.07
N LEU A 72 -14.83 -30.50 4.42
CA LEU A 72 -15.45 -29.17 4.47
C LEU A 72 -14.89 -28.30 5.59
N VAL A 73 -14.67 -28.86 6.78
CA VAL A 73 -14.05 -28.15 7.90
C VAL A 73 -12.62 -27.73 7.56
N LEU A 74 -11.81 -28.62 6.97
CA LEU A 74 -10.46 -28.30 6.52
C LEU A 74 -10.47 -27.20 5.45
N SER A 75 -11.38 -27.28 4.48
CA SER A 75 -11.54 -26.24 3.45
C SER A 75 -11.89 -24.89 4.07
N ALA A 76 -12.79 -24.88 5.05
CA ALA A 76 -13.17 -23.67 5.77
C ALA A 76 -11.99 -23.11 6.60
N ILE A 77 -11.24 -23.94 7.31
CA ILE A 77 -10.05 -23.53 8.08
C ILE A 77 -8.98 -22.95 7.15
N ILE A 78 -8.71 -23.60 6.03
CA ILE A 78 -7.74 -23.11 5.03
C ILE A 78 -8.21 -21.77 4.45
N LEU A 79 -9.50 -21.62 4.14
CA LEU A 79 -10.06 -20.34 3.69
C LEU A 79 -9.97 -19.26 4.76
N ILE A 80 -10.18 -19.58 6.03
CA ILE A 80 -10.03 -18.66 7.17
C ILE A 80 -8.56 -18.26 7.35
N ALA A 81 -7.63 -19.22 7.29
CA ALA A 81 -6.20 -18.99 7.41
C ALA A 81 -5.66 -18.13 6.24
N LEU A 82 -6.09 -18.42 5.01
CA LEU A 82 -5.76 -17.63 3.82
C LEU A 82 -6.43 -16.25 3.81
N LYS A 83 -7.62 -16.14 4.44
CA LYS A 83 -8.30 -14.86 4.64
C LYS A 83 -7.77 -14.07 5.81
N TRP A 84 -6.92 -14.62 6.69
CA TRP A 84 -6.41 -13.87 7.82
C TRP A 84 -5.58 -12.72 7.23
N PRO A 85 -6.08 -11.47 7.28
CA PRO A 85 -5.27 -10.35 6.86
C PRO A 85 -4.08 -10.38 7.80
N ARG A 86 -2.85 -10.23 7.30
CA ARG A 86 -1.70 -9.91 8.17
C ARG A 86 -2.18 -8.79 9.10
N SER A 87 -2.28 -9.10 10.39
CA SER A 87 -3.10 -8.32 11.30
C SER A 87 -2.46 -6.95 11.44
N ILE A 88 -3.21 -5.89 11.10
CA ILE A 88 -2.77 -4.52 11.37
C ILE A 88 -2.70 -4.36 12.88
N SER A 89 -1.49 -4.25 13.42
CA SER A 89 -1.29 -3.97 14.84
C SER A 89 -1.64 -2.51 15.07
N SER A 90 -2.79 -2.27 15.71
CA SER A 90 -3.20 -0.90 16.02
C SER A 90 -2.42 -0.43 17.25
N PRO A 91 -1.75 0.74 17.21
CA PRO A 91 -1.08 1.26 18.38
C PRO A 91 -2.08 1.47 19.50
N GLU A 92 -1.63 1.29 20.73
CA GLU A 92 -2.41 1.72 21.88
C GLU A 92 -2.51 3.25 21.89
N PHE A 93 -3.59 3.80 22.46
CA PHE A 93 -3.78 5.26 22.49
C PHE A 93 -2.59 5.98 23.13
N LEU A 94 -1.97 5.38 24.16
CA LEU A 94 -0.79 5.91 24.84
C LEU A 94 0.46 5.98 23.92
N GLU A 95 0.49 5.21 22.84
CA GLU A 95 1.58 5.24 21.87
C GLU A 95 1.42 6.34 20.81
N LEU A 96 0.25 7.01 20.74
CA LEU A 96 -0.04 8.09 19.79
C LEU A 96 0.63 9.42 20.20
N THR A 97 1.94 9.37 20.38
CA THR A 97 2.78 10.50 20.78
C THR A 97 4.03 10.56 19.93
N LEU A 98 4.61 11.76 19.76
CA LEU A 98 5.88 11.93 19.04
C LEU A 98 7.02 11.06 19.61
N PRO A 99 7.18 10.90 20.94
CA PRO A 99 8.11 9.92 21.52
C PRO A 99 7.81 8.47 21.13
N GLY A 100 6.54 8.07 21.04
CA GLY A 100 6.13 6.75 20.56
C GLY A 100 6.58 6.49 19.12
N VAL A 101 6.39 7.47 18.24
CA VAL A 101 6.86 7.41 16.83
C VAL A 101 8.39 7.29 16.78
N SER A 102 9.10 8.07 17.59
CA SER A 102 10.56 8.03 17.71
C SER A 102 11.06 6.65 18.16
N SER A 103 10.41 6.04 19.15
CA SER A 103 10.74 4.69 19.64
C SER A 103 10.51 3.63 18.55
N ARG A 104 9.39 3.71 17.81
CA ARG A 104 9.10 2.81 16.68
C ARG A 104 10.12 2.94 15.56
N LEU A 105 10.52 4.16 15.21
CA LEU A 105 11.59 4.40 14.24
C LEU A 105 12.92 3.80 14.70
N ARG A 106 13.37 4.15 15.91
CA ARG A 106 14.65 3.67 16.47
C ARG A 106 14.69 2.15 16.59
N SER A 107 13.58 1.50 16.93
CA SER A 107 13.52 0.04 17.03
C SER A 107 13.57 -0.66 15.68
N ALA A 108 12.88 -0.13 14.66
CA ALA A 108 12.80 -0.77 13.34
C ALA A 108 13.94 -0.39 12.38
N PHE A 109 14.50 0.81 12.50
CA PHE A 109 15.44 1.39 11.54
C PHE A 109 16.72 1.92 12.22
N ALA A 110 17.85 1.81 11.51
CA ALA A 110 19.12 2.42 11.86
C ALA A 110 19.36 3.68 11.02
N LEU A 111 20.00 4.70 11.59
CA LEU A 111 20.44 5.87 10.84
C LEU A 111 21.51 5.44 9.82
N ASP A 112 21.31 5.78 8.55
CA ASP A 112 22.22 5.46 7.45
C ASP A 112 23.03 6.71 7.07
N GLN A 113 22.34 7.82 6.74
CA GLN A 113 22.99 9.06 6.32
C GLN A 113 22.15 10.29 6.67
N VAL A 114 22.81 11.41 6.96
CA VAL A 114 22.21 12.76 6.98
C VAL A 114 22.89 13.57 5.88
N PHE A 115 22.11 14.35 5.11
CA PHE A 115 22.66 15.20 4.04
C PHE A 115 22.33 16.68 4.26
N PRO A 116 23.31 17.61 4.09
CA PRO A 116 24.72 17.35 3.83
C PRO A 116 25.36 16.51 4.96
N LEU A 117 26.44 15.79 4.63
CA LEU A 117 27.09 14.82 5.54
C LEU A 117 27.30 15.42 6.93
N SER A 118 26.56 14.88 7.91
CA SER A 118 26.53 15.37 9.29
C SER A 118 26.28 14.21 10.25
N ASN A 119 26.84 14.31 11.45
CA ASN A 119 26.61 13.35 12.54
C ASN A 119 25.32 13.67 13.32
N LYS A 120 24.67 14.80 13.03
CA LYS A 120 23.45 15.24 13.71
C LYS A 120 22.40 15.69 12.70
N ILE A 121 21.16 15.34 13.00
CA ILE A 121 19.98 15.80 12.26
C ILE A 121 19.60 17.20 12.77
N ASN A 122 19.51 18.19 11.89
CA ASN A 122 19.15 19.57 12.21
C ASN A 122 18.18 20.16 11.17
N ASN A 123 17.75 21.41 11.37
CA ASN A 123 16.84 22.12 10.47
C ASN A 123 17.39 22.33 9.05
N ASP A 124 18.72 22.30 8.92
CA ASP A 124 19.45 22.56 7.67
C ASP A 124 19.69 21.29 6.85
N ALA A 125 19.37 20.11 7.41
CA ALA A 125 19.40 18.87 6.66
C ALA A 125 18.43 18.96 5.48
N ALA A 126 18.89 18.57 4.28
CA ALA A 126 18.04 18.46 3.11
C ALA A 126 17.29 17.12 3.12
N TYR A 127 17.98 16.04 3.50
CA TYR A 127 17.35 14.75 3.73
C TYR A 127 18.07 13.90 4.78
N VAL A 128 17.33 12.93 5.32
CA VAL A 128 17.83 11.89 6.23
C VAL A 128 17.43 10.54 5.66
N LEU A 129 18.42 9.64 5.56
CA LEU A 129 18.25 8.25 5.20
C LEU A 129 18.37 7.38 6.45
N ILE A 130 17.38 6.52 6.62
CA ILE A 130 17.42 5.43 7.59
C ILE A 130 17.20 4.11 6.86
N ARG A 131 17.78 3.03 7.37
CA ARG A 131 17.69 1.70 6.79
C ARG A 131 17.01 0.75 7.74
N SER A 132 16.15 -0.12 7.22
CA SER A 132 15.54 -1.17 8.03
C SER A 132 16.63 -2.05 8.66
N LYS A 133 16.42 -2.45 9.91
CA LYS A 133 17.31 -3.39 10.60
C LYS A 133 17.04 -4.84 10.21
N LYS A 134 15.89 -5.10 9.58
CA LYS A 134 15.46 -6.45 9.19
C LYS A 134 15.67 -6.72 7.71
N THR A 135 15.67 -5.68 6.89
CA THR A 135 15.74 -5.78 5.42
C THR A 135 16.60 -4.64 4.86
N ASP A 136 16.90 -4.67 3.56
CA ASP A 136 17.65 -3.58 2.90
C ASP A 136 16.76 -2.39 2.49
N LEU A 137 15.52 -2.29 2.98
CA LEU A 137 14.64 -1.17 2.67
C LEU A 137 15.20 0.13 3.27
N GLN A 138 15.34 1.15 2.43
CA GLN A 138 15.71 2.51 2.82
C GLN A 138 14.47 3.41 2.91
N LEU A 139 14.37 4.16 4.00
CA LEU A 139 13.38 5.20 4.19
C LEU A 139 14.10 6.56 4.21
N CYS A 140 13.71 7.45 3.30
CA CYS A 140 14.24 8.80 3.20
C CYS A 140 13.18 9.80 3.67
N PHE A 141 13.59 10.79 4.46
CA PHE A 141 12.79 11.97 4.78
C PHE A 141 13.42 13.18 4.09
N TYR A 142 12.70 13.80 3.16
CA TYR A 142 13.22 14.84 2.28
C TYR A 142 12.38 16.12 2.35
N LYS A 143 13.04 17.25 2.60
CA LYS A 143 12.46 18.59 2.55
C LYS A 143 12.77 19.23 1.20
N GLY A 144 11.75 19.50 0.39
CA GLY A 144 11.91 20.21 -0.87
C GLY A 144 10.88 19.85 -1.93
N HIS A 145 11.05 20.41 -3.13
CA HIS A 145 10.14 20.15 -4.24
C HIS A 145 10.18 18.67 -4.64
N PRO A 146 9.03 17.98 -4.82
CA PRO A 146 8.98 16.55 -5.17
C PRO A 146 9.88 16.13 -6.33
N LEU A 147 9.98 16.98 -7.35
CA LEU A 147 10.77 16.73 -8.56
C LEU A 147 12.27 16.97 -8.40
N ASN A 148 12.69 17.56 -7.28
CA ASN A 148 14.09 17.82 -6.94
C ASN A 148 14.63 16.82 -5.91
N ASP A 149 13.85 15.77 -5.58
CA ASP A 149 14.28 14.70 -4.71
C ASP A 149 15.54 14.02 -5.29
N PRO A 150 16.68 14.05 -4.58
CA PRO A 150 17.93 13.51 -5.08
C PRO A 150 17.91 11.99 -5.29
N LEU A 151 16.94 11.30 -4.69
CA LEU A 151 16.80 9.85 -4.80
C LEU A 151 15.72 9.42 -5.80
N LEU A 152 15.14 10.38 -6.54
CA LEU A 152 14.15 10.11 -7.57
C LEU A 152 14.80 9.43 -8.78
N LYS A 153 14.27 8.26 -9.16
CA LYS A 153 14.79 7.47 -10.29
C LYS A 153 13.85 7.60 -11.47
N LYS A 154 14.35 7.52 -12.71
CA LYS A 154 13.51 7.57 -13.92
C LYS A 154 12.77 6.25 -14.21
N LYS A 155 13.33 5.12 -13.79
CA LYS A 155 12.81 3.77 -14.02
C LYS A 155 12.47 3.09 -12.69
N GLU A 156 11.53 2.15 -12.74
CA GLU A 156 11.10 1.34 -11.58
C GLU A 156 10.73 2.21 -10.37
N SER A 157 10.15 3.36 -10.65
CA SER A 157 9.89 4.41 -9.68
C SER A 157 8.50 4.99 -9.86
N ALA A 158 7.89 5.40 -8.74
CA ALA A 158 6.61 6.05 -8.74
C ALA A 158 6.58 7.26 -7.79
N ILE A 159 5.70 8.21 -8.12
CA ILE A 159 5.28 9.27 -7.21
C ILE A 159 3.82 9.05 -6.85
N LEU A 160 3.52 9.05 -5.55
CA LEU A 160 2.17 9.12 -5.01
C LEU A 160 1.66 10.56 -5.03
N LEU A 161 0.50 10.77 -5.63
CA LEU A 161 -0.20 12.04 -5.78
C LEU A 161 -1.62 11.92 -5.24
N CYS A 162 -2.14 13.01 -4.69
CA CYS A 162 -3.50 13.07 -4.16
C CYS A 162 -4.46 13.66 -5.18
N THR A 163 -5.68 13.14 -5.22
CA THR A 163 -6.79 13.65 -6.03
C THR A 163 -8.09 13.55 -5.24
N ASN A 164 -9.16 14.15 -5.74
CA ASN A 164 -10.47 14.11 -5.11
C ASN A 164 -11.38 13.06 -5.79
N SER A 165 -12.63 12.96 -5.33
CA SER A 165 -13.61 12.01 -5.89
C SER A 165 -13.92 12.27 -7.37
N ASP A 166 -13.85 13.52 -7.81
CA ASP A 166 -14.12 13.93 -9.19
C ASP A 166 -12.94 13.63 -10.13
N ARG A 167 -11.72 13.57 -9.58
CA ARG A 167 -10.45 13.38 -10.31
C ARG A 167 -10.23 14.40 -11.42
N LYS A 168 -10.74 15.62 -11.25
CA LYS A 168 -10.59 16.69 -12.23
C LYS A 168 -9.14 17.15 -12.27
N TYR A 169 -8.57 17.20 -13.47
CA TYR A 169 -7.19 17.65 -13.72
C TYR A 169 -6.90 19.07 -13.19
N ASN A 170 -7.91 19.95 -13.18
CA ASN A 170 -7.77 21.33 -12.71
C ASN A 170 -8.03 21.50 -11.20
N ASP A 171 -8.45 20.44 -10.51
CA ASP A 171 -8.86 20.47 -9.10
C ASP A 171 -8.02 19.46 -8.31
N VAL A 172 -6.70 19.65 -8.39
CA VAL A 172 -5.73 18.81 -7.70
C VAL A 172 -5.46 19.35 -6.31
N ILE A 173 -5.14 18.44 -5.40
CA ILE A 173 -4.97 18.74 -3.98
C ILE A 173 -3.56 18.37 -3.52
N HIS A 174 -3.13 18.98 -2.42
CA HIS A 174 -1.88 18.66 -1.73
C HIS A 174 -0.65 18.78 -2.65
N ARG A 175 0.34 17.89 -2.51
CA ARG A 175 1.56 17.85 -3.33
C ARG A 175 1.30 17.73 -4.83
N SER A 176 0.12 17.31 -5.27
CA SER A 176 -0.21 17.25 -6.69
C SER A 176 -0.14 18.62 -7.34
N LEU A 177 -0.43 19.69 -6.60
CA LEU A 177 -0.29 21.09 -7.07
C LEU A 177 1.15 21.41 -7.52
N ALA A 178 2.16 20.81 -6.88
CA ALA A 178 3.57 21.05 -7.21
C ALA A 178 4.00 20.31 -8.49
N VAL A 179 3.28 19.26 -8.90
CA VAL A 179 3.70 18.36 -9.98
C VAL A 179 2.78 18.46 -11.21
N ILE A 180 1.55 18.94 -11.05
CA ILE A 180 0.51 18.92 -12.09
C ILE A 180 0.96 19.62 -13.38
N GLY A 181 1.74 20.70 -13.29
CA GLY A 181 2.25 21.40 -14.46
C GLY A 181 3.19 20.58 -15.37
N ARG A 182 3.66 19.41 -14.91
CA ARG A 182 4.49 18.47 -15.68
C ARG A 182 3.72 17.24 -16.17
N ILE A 183 2.49 17.04 -15.70
CA ILE A 183 1.65 15.89 -16.06
C ILE A 183 0.68 16.36 -17.12
N GLU A 184 0.72 15.82 -18.32
CA GLU A 184 -0.27 16.21 -19.33
C GLU A 184 -1.68 15.71 -18.97
N LYS A 185 -2.70 16.50 -19.32
CA LYS A 185 -4.11 16.15 -19.07
C LYS A 185 -4.50 14.79 -19.66
N ASP A 186 -3.94 14.43 -20.81
CA ASP A 186 -4.19 13.13 -21.45
C ASP A 186 -3.58 11.97 -20.63
N CYS A 187 -2.36 12.14 -20.11
CA CYS A 187 -1.73 11.18 -19.20
C CYS A 187 -2.55 11.02 -17.92
N TRP A 188 -2.98 12.14 -17.32
CA TRP A 188 -3.84 12.14 -16.15
C TRP A 188 -5.13 11.34 -16.40
N ASN A 189 -5.89 11.71 -17.44
CA ASN A 189 -7.17 11.09 -17.77
C ASN A 189 -7.04 9.59 -18.08
N ALA A 190 -5.96 9.18 -18.77
CA ALA A 190 -5.70 7.78 -19.06
C ALA A 190 -5.55 6.92 -17.79
N ILE A 191 -4.96 7.50 -16.74
CA ILE A 191 -4.73 6.81 -15.47
C ILE A 191 -5.97 6.88 -14.57
N VAL A 192 -6.47 8.09 -14.28
CA VAL A 192 -7.51 8.29 -13.26
C VAL A 192 -8.92 8.01 -13.76
N LYS A 193 -9.15 8.04 -15.08
CA LYS A 193 -10.43 7.75 -15.75
C LYS A 193 -11.61 8.51 -15.09
N PRO A 194 -11.65 9.86 -15.20
CA PRO A 194 -12.59 10.70 -14.44
C PRO A 194 -14.06 10.35 -14.72
N ASP A 195 -14.39 9.88 -15.93
CA ASP A 195 -15.76 9.52 -16.34
C ASP A 195 -16.27 8.19 -15.73
N SER A 196 -15.47 7.50 -14.91
CA SER A 196 -15.91 6.27 -14.23
C SER A 196 -16.70 6.58 -12.95
N MET A 197 -17.78 5.84 -12.67
CA MET A 197 -18.78 6.29 -11.69
C MET A 197 -18.36 6.38 -10.21
N LYS A 198 -17.20 5.85 -9.76
CA LYS A 198 -16.83 5.87 -8.32
C LYS A 198 -15.33 5.99 -8.07
N PHE A 199 -14.95 7.01 -7.28
CA PHE A 199 -13.60 7.15 -6.71
C PHE A 199 -13.65 7.67 -5.27
N PRO A 200 -14.31 6.94 -4.35
CA PRO A 200 -14.44 7.39 -2.96
C PRO A 200 -13.09 7.45 -2.23
N PRO A 201 -13.01 8.14 -1.09
CA PRO A 201 -11.82 8.15 -0.23
C PRO A 201 -11.27 6.75 0.06
N GLY A 202 -9.94 6.63 -0.01
CA GLY A 202 -9.19 5.38 0.01
C GLY A 202 -9.11 4.63 -1.33
N SER A 203 -9.67 5.17 -2.43
CA SER A 203 -9.51 4.62 -3.78
C SER A 203 -8.19 5.02 -4.40
N ILE A 204 -7.63 4.15 -5.25
CA ILE A 204 -6.37 4.39 -5.95
C ILE A 204 -6.54 4.17 -7.46
N ALA A 205 -5.77 4.89 -8.25
CA ALA A 205 -5.55 4.66 -9.67
C ALA A 205 -4.06 4.77 -9.95
N HIS A 206 -3.51 3.97 -10.86
CA HIS A 206 -2.08 3.99 -11.15
C HIS A 206 -1.81 3.63 -12.61
N GLY A 207 -0.66 4.06 -13.11
CA GLY A 207 -0.25 3.78 -14.48
C GLY A 207 1.06 4.47 -14.85
N PRO A 208 1.58 4.20 -16.06
CA PRO A 208 2.83 4.79 -16.52
C PRO A 208 2.69 6.28 -16.76
N TRP A 209 3.73 7.06 -16.41
CA TRP A 209 3.79 8.48 -16.75
C TRP A 209 4.25 8.65 -18.20
N VAL A 210 3.29 8.86 -19.10
CA VAL A 210 3.54 9.02 -20.53
C VAL A 210 2.99 10.38 -20.99
N ASN A 211 3.88 11.34 -21.18
CA ASN A 211 3.58 12.61 -21.82
C ASN A 211 3.67 12.45 -23.35
N LYS A 212 2.77 13.10 -24.10
CA LYS A 212 2.83 13.17 -25.57
C LYS A 212 3.94 14.12 -26.03
N SER A 213 4.24 15.15 -25.25
CA SER A 213 5.41 16.00 -25.47
C SER A 213 6.71 15.20 -25.30
N LYS A 214 7.81 15.73 -25.86
CA LYS A 214 9.15 15.13 -25.73
C LYS A 214 9.74 15.29 -24.31
N GLU A 215 8.99 15.85 -23.37
CA GLU A 215 9.46 16.06 -22.01
C GLU A 215 9.55 14.73 -21.27
N THR A 216 10.77 14.33 -20.90
CA THR A 216 10.99 13.08 -20.17
C THR A 216 10.38 13.14 -18.78
N ALA A 217 9.50 12.17 -18.49
CA ALA A 217 8.96 11.99 -17.15
C ALA A 217 10.08 11.77 -16.11
N PRO A 218 9.95 12.37 -14.91
CA PRO A 218 10.94 12.26 -13.85
C PRO A 218 10.92 10.87 -13.17
N VAL A 219 9.79 10.16 -13.27
CA VAL A 219 9.60 8.78 -12.80
C VAL A 219 8.84 7.96 -13.84
N SER A 220 8.86 6.64 -13.70
CA SER A 220 8.19 5.74 -14.64
C SER A 220 6.67 5.69 -14.47
N HIS A 221 6.16 5.88 -13.25
CA HIS A 221 4.75 5.67 -12.93
C HIS A 221 4.20 6.76 -12.01
N LEU A 222 2.88 6.96 -12.11
CA LEU A 222 2.10 7.79 -11.20
C LEU A 222 1.13 6.91 -10.43
N ILE A 223 1.00 7.15 -9.13
CA ILE A 223 -0.04 6.57 -8.29
C ILE A 223 -0.89 7.73 -7.80
N PHE A 224 -2.18 7.71 -8.11
CA PHE A 224 -3.16 8.64 -7.61
C PHE A 224 -3.97 7.99 -6.51
N ILE A 225 -4.16 8.70 -5.40
CA ILE A 225 -5.04 8.29 -4.30
C ILE A 225 -6.05 9.39 -4.00
N ASN A 226 -7.30 9.00 -3.75
CA ASN A 226 -8.21 9.86 -3.00
C ASN A 226 -7.95 9.60 -1.51
N PRO A 227 -7.22 10.48 -0.79
CA PRO A 227 -6.80 10.19 0.57
C PRO A 227 -8.01 10.04 1.50
N PRO A 228 -7.97 9.14 2.50
CA PRO A 228 -8.94 9.20 3.59
C PRO A 228 -8.85 10.55 4.30
N THR A 229 -9.97 11.25 4.45
CA THR A 229 -10.06 12.51 5.21
C THR A 229 -10.56 12.25 6.63
N ILE A 230 -10.25 13.13 7.58
CA ILE A 230 -10.79 13.07 8.96
C ILE A 230 -12.31 12.85 8.95
N GLU A 231 -13.08 13.53 8.10
CA GLU A 231 -14.53 13.34 7.95
C GLU A 231 -14.90 11.89 7.58
N THR A 232 -14.22 11.31 6.59
CA THR A 232 -14.47 9.93 6.16
C THR A 232 -14.08 8.89 7.23
N LEU A 233 -13.23 9.29 8.16
CA LEU A 233 -12.78 8.49 9.29
C LEU A 233 -13.70 8.64 10.51
N ILE A 234 -14.40 9.77 10.62
CA ILE A 234 -15.36 10.11 11.69
C ILE A 234 -16.68 9.34 11.57
N HIS A 235 -17.08 8.85 10.39
CA HIS A 235 -18.39 8.20 10.20
C HIS A 235 -18.62 6.96 11.10
N THR A 236 -19.12 7.24 12.30
CA THR A 236 -20.11 6.48 13.04
C THR A 236 -21.47 7.03 12.64
N ARG A 237 -22.50 6.17 12.61
CA ARG A 237 -23.87 6.52 12.18
C ARG A 237 -24.54 7.52 13.14
N LYS A 238 -24.04 8.75 13.24
CA LYS A 238 -24.69 9.83 14.02
C LYS A 238 -25.09 10.96 13.07
N PRO A 239 -26.37 11.38 13.10
CA PRO A 239 -26.87 12.44 12.24
C PRO A 239 -26.18 13.78 12.56
N HIS A 240 -26.10 14.64 11.54
CA HIS A 240 -25.37 15.92 11.43
C HIS A 240 -25.74 17.05 12.42
N TYR A 241 -26.18 16.75 13.64
CA TYR A 241 -26.72 17.75 14.58
C TYR A 241 -25.86 18.02 15.82
N LYS A 242 -24.64 17.47 15.92
CA LYS A 242 -23.73 17.76 17.03
C LYS A 242 -22.35 18.12 16.49
N THR A 243 -21.73 19.16 17.08
CA THR A 243 -20.31 19.46 16.90
C THR A 243 -19.51 18.19 17.15
N VAL A 244 -18.82 17.70 16.13
CA VAL A 244 -17.94 16.54 16.25
C VAL A 244 -16.67 16.99 16.95
N THR A 245 -16.30 16.29 18.01
CA THR A 245 -15.03 16.52 18.71
C THR A 245 -14.07 15.37 18.41
N PHE A 246 -12.76 15.55 18.63
CA PHE A 246 -11.78 14.46 18.52
C PHE A 246 -12.04 13.30 19.50
N GLN A 247 -12.82 13.52 20.56
CA GLN A 247 -13.26 12.46 21.46
C GLN A 247 -14.28 11.50 20.79
N ASP A 248 -14.99 11.96 19.75
CA ASP A 248 -15.87 11.12 18.94
C ASP A 248 -15.09 10.29 17.89
N PHE A 249 -13.77 10.47 17.81
CA PHE A 249 -12.92 9.86 16.79
C PHE A 249 -12.50 8.43 17.12
N ASN A 250 -12.82 7.50 16.22
CA ASN A 250 -12.32 6.14 16.31
C ASN A 250 -10.90 6.05 15.74
N HIS A 251 -9.91 6.40 16.56
CA HIS A 251 -8.49 6.36 16.25
C HIS A 251 -8.04 5.01 15.65
N LYS A 252 -8.58 3.90 16.15
CA LYS A 252 -8.26 2.55 15.66
C LYS A 252 -8.76 2.33 14.22
N LYS A 253 -9.98 2.75 13.91
CA LYS A 253 -10.55 2.66 12.56
C LYS A 253 -9.80 3.58 11.60
N ALA A 254 -9.50 4.80 12.03
CA ALA A 254 -8.72 5.76 11.28
C ALA A 254 -7.33 5.24 10.91
N PHE A 255 -6.60 4.76 11.91
CA PHE A 255 -5.30 4.13 11.75
C PHE A 255 -5.36 3.01 10.70
N LYS A 256 -6.30 2.06 10.84
CA LYS A 256 -6.49 0.96 9.88
C LYS A 256 -6.79 1.44 8.47
N ASN A 257 -7.61 2.47 8.32
CA ASN A 257 -7.94 3.03 7.01
C ASN A 257 -6.73 3.66 6.32
N ILE A 258 -5.89 4.39 7.07
CA ILE A 258 -4.65 4.98 6.57
C ILE A 258 -3.62 3.89 6.24
N VAL A 259 -3.44 2.88 7.10
CA VAL A 259 -2.58 1.73 6.80
C VAL A 259 -3.02 1.05 5.50
N ASN A 260 -4.32 0.79 5.35
CA ASN A 260 -4.87 0.18 4.14
C ASN A 260 -4.65 1.05 2.88
N ALA A 261 -4.68 2.37 3.01
CA ALA A 261 -4.39 3.29 1.91
C ALA A 261 -2.94 3.15 1.42
N TYR A 262 -1.96 3.09 2.33
CA TYR A 262 -0.57 2.82 1.97
C TYR A 262 -0.37 1.43 1.38
N LEU A 263 -0.98 0.39 1.97
CA LEU A 263 -0.87 -0.98 1.46
C LEU A 263 -1.43 -1.14 0.04
N LYS A 264 -2.47 -0.38 -0.32
CA LYS A 264 -2.96 -0.31 -1.71
C LYS A 264 -1.90 0.30 -2.65
N CYS A 265 -1.20 1.36 -2.20
CA CYS A 265 -0.11 1.96 -2.97
C CYS A 265 1.09 1.00 -3.13
N PHE A 266 1.46 0.26 -2.07
CA PHE A 266 2.53 -0.72 -2.15
C PHE A 266 2.18 -1.90 -3.05
N ARG A 267 0.91 -2.32 -3.04
CA ARG A 267 0.40 -3.32 -3.99
C ARG A 267 0.55 -2.82 -5.44
N ALA A 268 0.20 -1.58 -5.73
CA ALA A 268 0.42 -0.98 -7.05
C ALA A 268 1.90 -1.00 -7.45
N CYS A 269 2.80 -0.79 -6.49
CA CYS A 269 4.24 -0.88 -6.73
C CYS A 269 4.66 -2.30 -7.14
N ARG A 270 4.15 -3.33 -6.43
CA ARG A 270 4.43 -4.74 -6.77
C ARG A 270 3.91 -5.12 -8.15
N GLU A 271 2.67 -4.74 -8.46
CA GLU A 271 2.02 -5.01 -9.74
C GLU A 271 2.80 -4.43 -10.95
N ASN A 272 3.59 -3.37 -10.73
CA ASN A 272 4.36 -2.68 -11.77
C ASN A 272 5.89 -2.76 -11.58
N HIS A 273 6.38 -3.67 -10.72
CA HIS A 273 7.81 -3.85 -10.42
C HIS A 273 8.53 -2.56 -9.99
N ILE A 274 7.85 -1.69 -9.25
CA ILE A 274 8.38 -0.45 -8.72
C ILE A 274 9.23 -0.74 -7.48
N THR A 275 10.46 -0.24 -7.49
CA THR A 275 11.44 -0.41 -6.41
C THR A 275 11.65 0.86 -5.59
N SER A 276 11.26 2.03 -6.11
CA SER A 276 11.33 3.32 -5.40
C SER A 276 9.99 4.05 -5.44
N LEU A 277 9.48 4.47 -4.27
CA LEU A 277 8.23 5.21 -4.15
C LEU A 277 8.46 6.50 -3.37
N GLN A 278 8.10 7.64 -3.96
CA GLN A 278 8.01 8.92 -3.24
C GLN A 278 6.56 9.18 -2.83
N LEU A 279 6.31 9.58 -1.58
CA LEU A 279 4.98 9.82 -1.01
C LEU A 279 4.96 10.98 -0.02
N GLU A 280 3.76 11.42 0.36
CA GLU A 280 3.52 12.32 1.51
C GLU A 280 2.81 11.56 2.63
N PHE A 281 2.79 12.13 3.84
CA PHE A 281 1.91 11.61 4.89
C PHE A 281 0.44 11.86 4.53
N LEU A 282 -0.31 10.77 4.37
CA LEU A 282 -1.75 10.84 4.14
C LEU A 282 -2.48 11.30 5.42
N GLY A 283 -3.48 12.16 5.25
CA GLY A 283 -4.36 12.64 6.32
C GLY A 283 -3.92 13.93 7.02
N LEU A 284 -2.68 14.39 6.84
CA LEU A 284 -2.19 15.58 7.57
C LEU A 284 -2.79 16.91 7.12
N ASN A 285 -3.36 16.97 5.91
CA ASN A 285 -3.91 18.22 5.37
C ASN A 285 -5.31 18.55 5.89
N ASP A 286 -5.92 17.66 6.69
CA ASP A 286 -7.24 17.87 7.27
C ASP A 286 -7.22 18.72 8.56
N ILE A 287 -6.06 18.82 9.23
CA ILE A 287 -5.87 19.52 10.51
C ILE A 287 -4.63 20.42 10.45
N GLY A 288 -4.79 21.68 10.86
CA GLY A 288 -3.68 22.63 10.93
C GLY A 288 -2.77 22.36 12.14
N SER A 289 -1.48 22.69 12.01
CA SER A 289 -0.48 22.51 13.07
C SER A 289 -0.72 23.32 14.36
N HIS A 290 -1.64 24.28 14.31
CA HIS A 290 -2.05 25.11 15.45
C HIS A 290 -3.21 24.51 16.26
N GLN A 291 -3.83 23.42 15.77
CA GLN A 291 -4.94 22.77 16.47
C GLN A 291 -4.40 21.82 17.54
N GLU A 292 -5.09 21.74 18.68
CA GLU A 292 -4.66 20.98 19.87
C GLU A 292 -4.40 19.50 19.54
N GLU A 293 -5.21 18.94 18.65
CA GLU A 293 -5.18 17.52 18.31
C GLU A 293 -4.19 17.17 17.20
N TYR A 294 -3.49 18.17 16.65
CA TYR A 294 -2.54 17.98 15.57
C TYR A 294 -1.44 16.98 15.93
N GLU A 295 -0.85 17.06 17.13
CA GLU A 295 0.25 16.16 17.49
C GLU A 295 -0.18 14.69 17.57
N ILE A 296 -1.36 14.42 18.13
CA ILE A 296 -1.93 13.07 18.21
C ILE A 296 -2.22 12.55 16.79
N TRP A 297 -2.83 13.38 15.96
CA TRP A 297 -3.15 13.03 14.58
C TRP A 297 -1.90 12.79 13.73
N TYR A 298 -0.89 13.66 13.88
CA TYR A 298 0.40 13.54 13.22
C TYR A 298 1.10 12.25 13.61
N SER A 299 1.08 11.91 14.91
CA SER A 299 1.62 10.65 15.43
C SER A 299 0.88 9.44 14.85
N LEU A 300 -0.45 9.48 14.78
CA LEU A 300 -1.28 8.42 14.19
C LEU A 300 -0.94 8.18 12.71
N CYS A 301 -0.89 9.24 11.90
CA CYS A 301 -0.56 9.15 10.47
C CYS A 301 0.86 8.64 10.23
N SER A 302 1.81 9.06 11.08
CA SER A 302 3.20 8.62 11.02
C SER A 302 3.33 7.13 11.36
N LEU A 303 2.71 6.68 12.46
CA LEU A 303 2.68 5.28 12.86
C LEU A 303 1.99 4.41 11.80
N ALA A 304 0.94 4.91 11.14
CA ALA A 304 0.25 4.18 10.10
C ALA A 304 1.14 3.90 8.88
N LEU A 305 2.01 4.85 8.50
CA LEU A 305 3.01 4.60 7.46
C LEU A 305 4.03 3.54 7.91
N LEU A 306 4.56 3.66 9.14
CA LEU A 306 5.55 2.71 9.65
C LEU A 306 4.98 1.29 9.75
N GLU A 307 3.72 1.15 10.16
CA GLU A 307 3.03 -0.15 10.20
C GLU A 307 2.79 -0.70 8.80
N ALA A 308 2.39 0.14 7.83
CA ALA A 308 2.26 -0.31 6.44
C ALA A 308 3.60 -0.80 5.88
N ILE A 309 4.70 -0.10 6.16
CA ILE A 309 6.05 -0.51 5.75
C ILE A 309 6.41 -1.84 6.41
N HIS A 310 6.14 -1.98 7.72
CA HIS A 310 6.40 -3.22 8.45
C HIS A 310 5.67 -4.42 7.83
N ILE A 311 4.39 -4.26 7.45
CA ILE A 311 3.60 -5.30 6.79
C ILE A 311 4.15 -5.62 5.39
N GLU A 312 4.61 -4.61 4.65
CA GLU A 312 5.22 -4.79 3.32
C GLU A 312 6.55 -5.53 3.40
N GLU A 313 7.38 -5.25 4.41
CA GLU A 313 8.68 -5.91 4.59
C GLU A 313 8.56 -7.41 4.87
N GLN A 314 7.44 -7.85 5.46
CA GLN A 314 7.10 -9.25 5.68
C GLN A 314 6.56 -9.95 4.42
N ASN A 315 6.37 -9.21 3.33
CA ASN A 315 5.81 -9.75 2.12
C ASN A 315 6.89 -10.39 1.23
N GLU A 316 6.65 -11.63 0.78
CA GLU A 316 7.62 -12.40 -0.02
C GLU A 316 7.80 -11.79 -1.43
N ASP A 317 6.74 -11.20 -1.97
CA ASP A 317 6.71 -10.57 -3.30
C ASP A 317 7.04 -9.06 -3.25
N LYS A 318 7.59 -8.55 -2.13
CA LYS A 318 7.90 -7.12 -2.00
C LYS A 318 8.89 -6.66 -3.08
N THR A 319 8.59 -5.51 -3.69
CA THR A 319 9.45 -4.90 -4.72
C THR A 319 10.13 -3.63 -4.22
N LEU A 320 9.50 -2.93 -3.27
CA LEU A 320 10.00 -1.67 -2.74
C LEU A 320 11.30 -1.86 -1.97
N LYS A 321 12.33 -1.13 -2.39
CA LYS A 321 13.64 -1.03 -1.74
C LYS A 321 13.88 0.36 -1.16
N GLN A 322 13.16 1.36 -1.66
CA GLN A 322 13.31 2.74 -1.23
C GLN A 322 11.93 3.40 -1.13
N ILE A 323 11.67 4.05 0.00
CA ILE A 323 10.51 4.91 0.20
C ILE A 323 11.02 6.30 0.56
N THR A 324 10.48 7.34 -0.04
CA THR A 324 10.84 8.72 0.27
C THR A 324 9.60 9.49 0.71
N VAL A 325 9.58 9.89 1.97
CA VAL A 325 8.56 10.76 2.54
C VAL A 325 9.01 12.20 2.28
N ASN A 326 8.22 12.92 1.47
CA ASN A 326 8.54 14.27 1.06
C ASN A 326 7.49 15.26 1.59
N HIS A 327 7.98 16.43 2.00
CA HIS A 327 7.16 17.62 2.18
C HIS A 327 7.88 18.85 1.61
N GLN A 328 7.12 19.75 0.97
CA GLN A 328 7.72 20.84 0.20
C GLN A 328 8.35 21.91 1.09
N LYS A 329 7.72 22.23 2.23
CA LYS A 329 8.09 23.40 3.07
C LYS A 329 8.76 23.03 4.39
N GLU A 330 8.50 21.83 4.90
CA GLU A 330 8.89 21.41 6.24
C GLU A 330 9.66 20.11 6.16
N PHE A 331 10.55 19.87 7.12
CA PHE A 331 11.29 18.62 7.19
C PHE A 331 10.42 17.55 7.86
N PRO A 332 9.98 16.49 7.15
CA PRO A 332 9.08 15.51 7.72
C PRO A 332 9.72 14.81 8.92
N LEU A 333 8.97 14.70 10.03
CA LEU A 333 9.41 14.05 11.27
C LEU A 333 10.68 14.64 11.92
N LEU A 334 11.05 15.91 11.69
CA LEU A 334 12.33 16.42 12.18
C LEU A 334 12.57 16.18 13.68
N SER A 335 11.67 16.65 14.54
CA SER A 335 11.80 16.50 16.00
C SER A 335 11.83 15.03 16.43
N VAL A 336 11.06 14.19 15.75
CA VAL A 336 11.00 12.73 15.98
C VAL A 336 12.32 12.06 15.58
N LEU A 337 12.89 12.42 14.43
CA LEU A 337 14.16 11.89 13.95
C LEU A 337 15.32 12.32 14.85
N GLN A 338 15.32 13.58 15.28
CA GLN A 338 16.29 14.09 16.25
C GLN A 338 16.23 13.31 17.55
N LYS A 339 15.02 13.09 18.09
CA LYS A 339 14.84 12.28 19.30
C LYS A 339 15.29 10.83 19.11
N ALA A 340 15.02 10.24 17.95
CA ALA A 340 15.36 8.85 17.67
C ALA A 340 16.88 8.62 17.53
N TYR A 341 17.62 9.60 16.99
CA TYR A 341 18.99 9.37 16.51
C TYR A 341 20.05 10.38 16.99
N ASN A 342 19.67 11.57 17.47
CA ASN A 342 20.64 12.51 18.06
C ASN A 342 20.84 12.30 19.57
N GLU A 343 19.85 11.72 20.28
CA GLU A 343 19.91 11.48 21.73
C GLU A 343 20.78 10.23 22.03
N LYS A 344 22.09 10.47 22.15
CA LYS A 344 23.19 9.57 22.58
C LYS A 344 23.24 8.17 21.96
N MET A 345 24.23 7.98 21.07
CA MET A 345 25.25 6.95 21.29
C MET A 345 26.12 7.36 22.49
#